data_AF-B6ALG6-F1
#
_entry.id   AF-B6ALG6-F1
#
_cell.length_a   1.000
_cell.length_b   1.000
_cell.length_c   1.000
_cell.angle_alpha   90.00
_cell.angle_beta   90.00
_cell.angle_gamma   90.00
#
_symmetry.space_group_name_H-M   'P 1'
#
loop_
_entity.id
_entity.type
_entity.pdbx_description
1 polymer ?
#
loop_
_entity_poly.entity_id
_entity_poly.type
_entity_poly.pdbx_seq_one_letter_code
_entity_poly.pdbx_strand_id
1 'polypeptide(L)' 'MTNSTNTLLSEARDLPPEERVKLVEQILETLDASDPSLDAEWSKEAEDRLDAYQRGEIGAVPLSEMLAKYPKA' A
#
# COMPACT_ATOMS: atom_id res chain seq x y z
N MET A 1 -6.40 -15.54 16.05
CA MET A 1 -6.86 -16.27 14.85
C MET A 1 -8.12 -17.02 15.19
N THR A 2 -9.12 -17.04 14.31
CA THR A 2 -10.32 -17.86 14.51
C THR A 2 -9.99 -19.32 14.22
N ASN A 3 -10.86 -20.24 14.65
CA ASN A 3 -10.70 -21.66 14.34
C ASN A 3 -10.65 -21.88 12.82
N SER A 4 -11.51 -21.18 12.08
CA SER A 4 -11.53 -21.19 10.61
C SER A 4 -10.22 -20.72 9.99
N THR A 5 -9.60 -19.65 10.51
CA THR A 5 -8.28 -19.21 10.01
C THR A 5 -7.19 -20.25 10.22
N ASN A 6 -7.23 -20.99 11.34
CA ASN A 6 -6.25 -22.05 11.60
C ASN A 6 -6.44 -23.25 10.65
N THR A 7 -7.68 -23.66 10.39
CA THR A 7 -7.99 -24.73 9.42
C THR A 7 -7.52 -24.37 8.03
N LEU A 8 -7.87 -23.18 7.53
CA LEU A 8 -7.45 -22.71 6.20
C LEU A 8 -5.91 -22.62 6.08
N LEU A 9 -5.23 -22.21 7.14
CA LEU A 9 -3.76 -22.17 7.16
C LEU A 9 -3.16 -23.58 7.07
N SER A 10 -3.77 -24.57 7.74
CA SER A 10 -3.32 -25.97 7.66
C SER A 10 -3.49 -26.50 6.25
N GLU A 11 -4.69 -26.34 5.67
CA GLU A 11 -5.00 -26.81 4.32
C GLU A 11 -4.12 -26.13 3.27
N ALA A 12 -3.89 -24.82 3.39
CA ALA A 12 -3.01 -24.08 2.48
C ALA A 12 -1.54 -24.56 2.56
N ARG A 13 -1.07 -25.07 3.70
CA ARG A 13 0.31 -25.59 3.83
C ARG A 13 0.50 -26.91 3.10
N ASP A 14 -0.55 -27.71 2.98
CA ASP A 14 -0.53 -29.03 2.34
C ASP A 14 -0.60 -28.94 0.81
N LEU A 15 -0.92 -27.77 0.25
CA LEU A 15 -0.92 -27.54 -1.18
C LEU A 15 0.49 -27.60 -1.79
N PRO A 16 0.63 -28.04 -3.06
CA PRO A 16 1.87 -27.92 -3.81
C PRO A 16 2.37 -26.46 -3.85
N PRO A 17 3.70 -26.22 -3.92
CA PRO A 17 4.26 -24.87 -3.89
C PRO A 17 3.64 -23.88 -4.89
N GLU A 18 3.35 -24.33 -6.12
CA GLU A 18 2.71 -23.50 -7.15
C GLU A 18 1.30 -23.07 -6.78
N GLU A 19 0.49 -23.98 -6.24
CA GLU A 19 -0.89 -23.69 -5.83
C GLU A 19 -0.93 -22.77 -4.61
N ARG A 20 0.03 -22.91 -3.69
CA ARG A 20 0.17 -21.97 -2.58
C ARG A 20 0.46 -20.55 -3.04
N VAL A 21 1.34 -20.39 -4.03
CA VAL A 21 1.65 -19.06 -4.59
C VAL A 21 0.40 -18.45 -5.21
N LYS A 22 -0.32 -19.21 -6.04
CA LYS A 22 -1.59 -18.75 -6.64
C LYS A 22 -2.63 -18.37 -5.59
N LEU A 23 -2.76 -19.15 -4.52
CA LEU A 23 -3.68 -18.84 -3.42
C LEU A 23 -3.30 -17.55 -2.69
N VAL A 24 -2.01 -17.34 -2.43
CA VAL A 24 -1.52 -16.09 -1.81
C VAL A 24 -1.81 -14.90 -2.72
N GLU A 25 -1.55 -15.00 -4.02
CA GLU A 25 -1.84 -13.94 -4.99
C GLU A 25 -3.32 -13.55 -4.98
N GLN A 26 -4.22 -14.53 -5.07
CA GLN A 26 -5.68 -14.27 -5.03
C GLN A 26 -6.12 -13.63 -3.71
N ILE A 27 -5.56 -14.04 -2.57
CA ILE A 27 -5.86 -13.40 -1.29
C ILE A 27 -5.36 -11.96 -1.29
N LEU A 28 -4.14 -11.70 -1.77
CA LEU A 28 -3.59 -10.35 -1.84
C LEU A 28 -4.43 -9.44 -2.76
N GLU A 29 -4.92 -9.94 -3.90
CA GLU A 29 -5.83 -9.21 -4.78
C GLU A 29 -7.09 -8.73 -4.05
N THR A 30 -7.62 -9.50 -3.10
CA THR A 30 -8.79 -9.07 -2.29
C THR A 30 -8.46 -7.97 -1.28
N LEU A 31 -7.18 -7.84 -0.89
CA LEU A 31 -6.71 -6.81 0.03
C LEU A 31 -6.33 -5.51 -0.68
N ASP A 32 -6.07 -5.57 -1.99
CA ASP A 32 -5.70 -4.43 -2.82
C ASP A 32 -6.92 -3.71 -3.42
N ALA A 33 -8.10 -3.90 -2.80
CA ALA A 33 -9.30 -3.22 -3.23
C ALA A 33 -9.17 -1.70 -2.96
N SER A 34 -9.15 -0.92 -4.04
CA SER A 34 -9.21 0.54 -3.94
C SER A 34 -10.53 0.95 -3.29
N ASP A 35 -10.46 1.83 -2.29
CA ASP A 35 -11.63 2.45 -1.69
C ASP A 35 -11.83 3.80 -2.39
N PRO A 36 -12.83 3.97 -3.28
CA PRO A 36 -13.00 5.20 -4.04
C PRO A 36 -13.26 6.42 -3.15
N SER A 37 -13.79 6.21 -1.94
CA SER A 37 -13.98 7.31 -0.98
C SER A 37 -12.65 7.78 -0.42
N LEU A 38 -11.74 6.85 -0.13
CA LEU A 38 -10.39 7.16 0.31
C LEU A 38 -9.58 7.81 -0.81
N ASP A 39 -9.70 7.31 -2.04
CA ASP A 39 -9.01 7.87 -3.22
C ASP A 39 -9.44 9.32 -3.47
N ALA A 40 -10.72 9.64 -3.28
CA ALA A 40 -11.23 11.00 -3.40
C ALA A 40 -10.66 11.95 -2.32
N GLU A 41 -10.60 11.49 -1.07
CA GLU A 41 -9.99 12.27 0.03
C GLU A 41 -8.49 12.49 -0.20
N TRP A 42 -7.77 11.47 -0.69
CA TRP A 42 -6.34 11.60 -1.03
C TRP A 42 -6.10 12.56 -2.20
N SER A 43 -6.95 12.51 -3.23
CA SER A 43 -6.86 13.42 -4.38
C SER A 43 -7.08 14.86 -3.93
N LYS A 44 -8.11 15.09 -3.11
CA LYS A 44 -8.40 16.40 -2.53
C LYS A 44 -7.23 16.93 -1.70
N GLU A 45 -6.68 16.11 -0.81
CA GLU A 45 -5.54 16.50 0.03
C GLU A 45 -4.29 16.81 -0.81
N ALA A 46 -4.04 16.05 -1.88
CA ALA A 46 -2.91 16.30 -2.77
C ALA A 46 -3.04 17.65 -3.49
N GLU A 47 -4.23 17.97 -4.00
CA GLU A 47 -4.55 19.26 -4.62
C GLU A 47 -4.43 20.41 -3.60
N ASP A 48 -5.06 20.27 -2.43
CA ASP A 48 -5.04 21.28 -1.37
C ASP A 48 -3.59 21.59 -0.92
N ARG A 49 -2.72 20.57 -0.82
CA ARG A 49 -1.29 20.74 -0.52
C ARG A 49 -0.52 21.43 -1.65
N LEU A 50 -0.77 21.06 -2.90
CA LEU A 50 -0.11 21.68 -4.04
C LEU A 50 -0.43 23.18 -4.09
N ASP A 51 -1.70 23.52 -3.89
CA ASP A 51 -2.18 24.89 -3.87
C ASP A 51 -1.57 25.69 -2.71
N ALA A 52 -1.53 25.13 -1.50
CA ALA A 52 -0.88 25.76 -0.35
C ALA A 52 0.63 26.00 -0.59
N TYR A 53 1.31 25.06 -1.26
CA TYR A 53 2.72 25.22 -1.63
C TYR A 53 2.90 26.35 -2.64
N GLN A 54 2.05 26.43 -3.67
CA GLN A 54 2.08 27.50 -4.66
C GLN A 54 1.80 28.88 -4.05
N ARG A 55 0.94 28.96 -3.02
CA ARG A 55 0.71 30.18 -2.24
C ARG A 55 1.82 30.50 -1.23
N GLY A 56 2.78 29.59 -1.03
CA GLY A 56 3.87 29.74 -0.05
C GLY A 56 3.46 29.51 1.41
N GLU A 57 2.30 28.91 1.64
CA GLU A 57 1.79 28.58 2.98
C GLU A 57 2.49 27.35 3.58
N ILE A 58 2.98 26.46 2.73
CA ILE A 58 3.81 25.31 3.12
C ILE A 58 5.12 25.29 2.33
N GLY A 59 6.18 24.79 2.97
CA GLY A 59 7.48 24.61 2.34
C GLY A 59 7.64 23.24 1.68
N ALA A 60 8.64 23.12 0.82
CA ALA A 60 9.11 21.85 0.27
C ALA A 60 10.60 21.64 0.57
N VAL A 61 11.02 20.39 0.62
CA VAL A 61 12.45 20.03 0.69
C VAL A 61 12.97 19.70 -0.71
N PRO A 62 14.19 20.10 -1.09
CA PRO A 62 14.79 19.70 -2.36
C PRO A 62 14.87 18.18 -2.48
N LEU A 63 14.55 17.64 -3.66
CA LEU A 63 14.61 16.19 -3.91
C LEU A 63 16.00 15.60 -3.61
N SER A 64 17.07 16.35 -3.89
CA SER A 64 18.45 15.95 -3.60
C SER A 64 18.69 15.71 -2.10
N GLU A 65 18.10 16.52 -1.22
CA GLU A 65 18.21 16.37 0.23
C GLU A 65 17.46 15.11 0.72
N MET A 66 16.29 14.83 0.15
CA MET A 66 15.54 13.61 0.46
C MET A 66 16.32 12.36 0.04
N LEU A 67 16.83 12.33 -1.19
CA LEU A 67 17.60 11.20 -1.72
C LEU A 67 18.90 10.95 -0.95
N ALA A 68 19.55 12.00 -0.42
CA ALA A 68 20.74 11.84 0.39
C ALA A 68 20.53 11.01 1.67
N LYS A 69 19.28 10.88 2.17
CA LYS A 69 18.94 10.04 3.32
C LYS A 69 18.94 8.54 2.99
N TYR A 70 18.79 8.19 1.71
CA TYR A 70 18.75 6.81 1.23
C TYR A 70 19.83 6.61 0.17
N PRO A 71 21.12 6.66 0.56
CA PRO A 71 22.20 6.34 -0.37
C PRO A 71 21.95 4.93 -0.90
N LYS A 72 22.02 4.77 -2.23
CA LYS A 72 21.85 3.48 -2.90
C LYS A 72 22.70 2.42 -2.18
N ALA A 73 22.09 1.27 -1.89
CA ALA A 73 22.79 0.07 -1.42
C ALA A 73 23.83 -0.40 -2.44
#